data_AF-A0A349PBN1-F1
#
_entry.id   AF-A0A349PBN1-F1
#
_cell.length_a   1.000
_cell.length_b   1.000
_cell.length_c   1.000
_cell.angle_alpha   90.00
_cell.angle_beta   90.00
_cell.angle_gamma   90.00
#
_symmetry.space_group_name_H-M   'P 1'
#
loop_
_entity.id
_entity.type
_entity.pdbx_description
1 polymer ?
#
loop_
_entity_poly.entity_id
_entity_poly.type
_entity_poly.pdbx_seq_one_letter_code
_entity_poly.pdbx_strand_id
1 'polypeptide(L)'
;MRGKAVVKLPENFTLVASTNVAPTVQVTARGNCRGLFVAKSGVDKIEVQEFDNGENNVAFDYLVQTVRKGYENMPVIQDKKAESGQSEIMGNPLKERLEKLKKRGK
;
A
#
# COMPACT_ATOMS: atom_id res chain seq x y z
N MET A 1 23.09 -4.52 20.67
CA MET A 1 22.52 -3.92 21.91
C MET A 1 21.29 -4.72 22.28
N ARG A 2 21.02 -4.90 23.58
CA ARG A 2 19.78 -5.55 24.04
C ARG A 2 18.58 -4.64 23.81
N GLY A 3 17.41 -5.24 23.60
CA GLY A 3 16.16 -4.50 23.38
C GLY A 3 16.12 -3.68 22.09
N LYS A 4 17.08 -3.89 21.15
CA LYS A 4 17.13 -3.18 19.87
C LYS A 4 17.34 -4.17 18.72
N ALA A 5 16.57 -3.98 17.65
CA ALA A 5 16.69 -4.75 16.42
C ALA A 5 16.78 -3.82 15.21
N VAL A 6 17.63 -4.19 14.25
CA VAL A 6 17.71 -3.55 12.93
C VAL A 6 17.29 -4.59 11.91
N VAL A 7 16.23 -4.30 11.16
CA VAL A 7 15.75 -5.18 10.10
C VAL A 7 16.09 -4.52 8.76
N LYS A 8 16.91 -5.18 7.96
CA LYS A 8 17.16 -4.77 6.57
C LYS A 8 15.96 -5.16 5.71
N LEU A 9 15.46 -4.20 4.94
CA LEU A 9 14.40 -4.47 3.98
C LEU A 9 15.01 -5.09 2.71
N PRO A 10 14.28 -5.99 2.04
CA PRO A 10 14.81 -6.69 0.88
C PRO A 10 14.90 -5.73 -0.32
N GLU A 11 15.84 -6.00 -1.22
CA GLU A 11 16.14 -5.14 -2.37
C GLU A 11 14.91 -4.84 -3.24
N ASN A 12 14.06 -5.84 -3.46
CA ASN A 12 12.84 -5.69 -4.24
C ASN A 12 11.87 -4.66 -3.64
N PHE A 13 11.88 -4.47 -2.31
CA PHE A 13 11.13 -3.40 -1.67
C PHE A 13 11.76 -2.04 -1.97
N THR A 14 13.09 -1.91 -1.77
CA THR A 14 13.82 -0.66 -1.98
C THR A 14 13.75 -0.17 -3.44
N LEU A 15 13.72 -1.08 -4.42
CA LEU A 15 13.62 -0.75 -5.84
C LEU A 15 12.30 -0.04 -6.21
N VAL A 16 11.23 -0.31 -5.48
CA VAL A 16 9.89 0.23 -5.78
C VAL A 16 9.37 1.20 -4.74
N ALA A 17 10.03 1.32 -3.58
CA ALA A 17 9.65 2.26 -2.53
C ALA A 17 9.96 3.71 -2.94
N SER A 18 9.06 4.64 -2.61
CA SER A 18 9.34 6.06 -2.74
C SER A 18 10.41 6.49 -1.74
N THR A 19 11.39 7.29 -2.19
CA THR A 19 12.38 7.93 -1.32
C THR A 19 11.88 9.25 -0.72
N ASN A 20 10.75 9.76 -1.21
CA ASN A 20 10.16 11.03 -0.77
C ASN A 20 9.19 10.86 0.40
N VAL A 21 8.72 9.62 0.63
CA VAL A 21 7.75 9.28 1.67
C VAL A 21 8.34 8.19 2.55
N ALA A 22 8.50 8.48 3.83
CA ALA A 22 8.97 7.49 4.80
C ALA A 22 7.96 6.34 4.94
N PRO A 23 8.42 5.08 5.05
CA PRO A 23 7.50 3.97 5.27
C PRO A 23 6.77 4.04 6.61
N THR A 24 5.52 3.61 6.60
CA THR A 24 4.75 3.29 7.79
C THR A 24 5.05 1.86 8.20
N VAL A 25 5.34 1.65 9.49
CA VAL A 25 5.76 0.36 10.03
C VAL A 25 4.90 0.00 11.22
N GLN A 26 4.37 -1.22 11.22
CA GLN A 26 3.68 -1.82 12.36
C GLN A 26 4.51 -2.99 12.88
N VAL A 27 4.55 -3.17 14.20
CA VAL A 27 5.28 -4.26 14.86
C VAL A 27 4.38 -4.95 15.87
N THR A 28 4.49 -6.28 15.94
CA THR A 28 3.73 -7.12 16.86
C THR A 28 4.69 -8.02 17.62
N ALA A 29 4.81 -7.83 18.94
CA ALA A 29 5.65 -8.68 19.76
C ALA A 29 5.09 -10.11 19.83
N ARG A 30 5.99 -11.11 19.81
CA ARG A 30 5.67 -12.54 19.95
C ARG A 30 6.12 -13.14 21.28
N GLY A 31 6.21 -12.32 22.30
CA GLY A 31 6.56 -12.74 23.65
C GLY A 31 6.42 -11.58 24.64
N ASN A 32 6.76 -11.86 25.90
CA ASN A 32 6.56 -10.91 26.98
C ASN A 32 7.53 -9.73 26.88
N CYS A 33 6.98 -8.52 26.84
CA CYS A 33 7.69 -7.25 26.90
C CYS A 33 6.70 -6.15 27.33
N ARG A 34 7.21 -4.96 27.65
CA ARG A 34 6.35 -3.79 27.96
C ARG A 34 5.77 -3.12 26.71
N GLY A 35 6.16 -3.58 25.54
CA GLY A 35 5.80 -3.02 24.24
C GLY A 35 7.04 -2.80 23.38
N LEU A 36 6.82 -2.72 22.08
CA LEU A 36 7.84 -2.39 21.08
C LEU A 36 7.43 -1.12 20.35
N PHE A 37 8.39 -0.31 19.94
CA PHE A 37 8.16 0.85 19.09
C PHE A 37 9.17 0.93 17.95
N VAL A 38 8.76 1.58 16.87
CA VAL A 38 9.61 1.83 15.70
C VAL A 38 10.41 3.11 15.97
N ALA A 39 11.70 2.97 16.22
CA ALA A 39 12.59 4.10 16.49
C ALA A 39 12.98 4.84 15.20
N LYS A 40 13.11 4.12 14.08
CA LYS A 40 13.34 4.68 12.75
C LYS A 40 12.68 3.83 11.68
N SER A 41 12.13 4.49 10.65
CA SER A 41 11.68 3.84 9.42
C SER A 41 12.39 4.44 8.20
N GLY A 42 12.86 3.56 7.33
CA GLY A 42 13.54 3.90 6.08
C GLY A 42 13.27 2.85 5.02
N VAL A 43 13.62 3.17 3.78
CA VAL A 43 13.38 2.30 2.60
C VAL A 43 14.34 1.12 2.50
N ASP A 44 15.46 1.19 3.21
CA ASP A 44 16.52 0.17 3.28
C ASP A 44 16.48 -0.62 4.60
N LYS A 45 15.99 0.00 5.68
CA LYS A 45 15.91 -0.63 7.00
C LYS A 45 14.89 0.01 7.94
N ILE A 46 14.52 -0.74 8.96
CA ILE A 46 13.78 -0.24 10.13
C ILE A 46 14.58 -0.54 11.41
N GLU A 47 14.40 0.32 12.42
CA GLU A 47 14.98 0.13 13.76
C GLU A 47 13.83 0.00 14.77
N VAL A 48 13.77 -1.12 15.48
CA VAL A 48 12.75 -1.45 16.49
C VAL A 48 13.40 -1.52 17.86
N GLN A 49 12.75 -0.95 18.87
CA GLN A 49 13.25 -0.93 20.24
C GLN A 49 12.15 -1.31 21.24
N GLU A 50 12.54 -1.92 22.36
CA GLU A 50 11.63 -2.12 23.49
C GLU A 50 11.33 -0.77 24.16
N PHE A 51 10.08 -0.61 24.59
CA PHE A 51 9.63 0.55 25.33
C PHE A 51 10.45 0.80 26.60
N ASP A 52 10.61 2.08 26.97
CA ASP A 52 11.25 2.51 28.23
C ASP A 52 12.70 2.01 28.43
N ASN A 53 13.48 1.98 27.33
CA ASN A 53 14.85 1.43 27.33
C ASN A 53 14.94 -0.01 27.86
N GLY A 54 13.86 -0.78 27.71
CA GLY A 54 13.85 -2.18 28.07
C GLY A 54 14.94 -2.98 27.34
N GLU A 55 15.42 -4.04 27.99
CA GLU A 55 16.48 -4.92 27.47
C GLU A 55 15.98 -6.31 27.06
N ASN A 56 14.66 -6.56 27.08
CA ASN A 56 14.08 -7.84 26.70
C ASN A 56 14.28 -8.08 25.21
N ASN A 57 14.85 -9.23 24.89
CA ASN A 57 15.03 -9.68 23.51
C ASN A 57 13.88 -10.61 23.16
N VAL A 58 12.84 -10.04 22.56
CA VAL A 58 11.65 -10.77 22.11
C VAL A 58 11.59 -10.82 20.59
N ALA A 59 11.14 -11.94 20.04
CA ALA A 59 10.82 -12.02 18.62
C ALA A 59 9.59 -11.13 18.31
N PHE A 60 9.52 -10.61 17.09
CA PHE A 60 8.37 -9.80 16.66
C PHE A 60 8.12 -10.03 15.16
N ASP A 61 6.87 -9.83 14.76
CA ASP A 61 6.49 -9.72 13.36
C ASP A 61 6.36 -8.23 12.98
N TYR A 62 6.46 -7.92 11.69
CA TYR A 62 6.34 -6.55 11.21
C TYR A 62 5.62 -6.47 9.85
N LEU A 63 4.95 -5.34 9.62
CA LEU A 63 4.40 -4.95 8.33
C LEU A 63 4.97 -3.58 7.95
N VAL A 64 5.59 -3.48 6.77
CA VAL A 64 6.08 -2.22 6.21
C VAL A 64 5.29 -1.86 4.97
N GLN A 65 4.75 -0.65 4.94
CA GLN A 65 4.00 -0.11 3.81
C GLN A 65 4.56 1.27 3.45
N THR A 66 4.63 1.57 2.15
CA THR A 66 5.02 2.89 1.66
C THR A 66 4.37 3.14 0.31
N VAL A 67 4.44 4.39 -0.17
CA VAL A 67 4.02 4.73 -1.52
C VAL A 67 5.03 4.17 -2.53
N ARG A 68 4.50 3.58 -3.62
CA ARG A 68 5.34 3.11 -4.72
C ARG A 68 5.94 4.30 -5.47
N LYS A 69 7.22 4.23 -5.80
CA LYS A 69 7.93 5.22 -6.62
C LYS A 69 7.15 5.53 -7.91
N GLY A 70 6.93 6.80 -8.18
CA GLY A 70 6.16 7.29 -9.34
C GLY A 70 4.66 7.46 -9.08
N TYR A 71 4.18 7.12 -7.89
CA TYR A 71 2.76 7.22 -7.49
C TYR A 71 2.53 8.16 -6.30
N GLU A 72 3.52 8.98 -5.94
CA GLU A 72 3.48 9.92 -4.81
C GLU A 72 2.30 10.90 -4.86
N ASN A 73 1.89 11.28 -6.07
CA ASN A 73 0.82 12.24 -6.31
C ASN A 73 -0.46 11.57 -6.82
N MET A 74 -0.57 10.23 -6.77
CA MET A 74 -1.76 9.52 -7.21
C MET A 74 -2.88 9.70 -6.17
N PRO A 75 -4.04 10.26 -6.54
CA PRO A 75 -5.14 10.42 -5.60
C PRO A 75 -5.70 9.05 -5.21
N VAL A 76 -6.00 8.89 -3.92
CA VAL A 76 -6.57 7.66 -3.34
C VAL A 76 -7.97 7.40 -3.88
N ILE A 77 -8.76 8.46 -4.04
CA ILE A 77 -10.09 8.39 -4.66
C ILE A 77 -9.93 8.71 -6.13
N GLN A 78 -10.37 7.80 -6.99
CA GLN A 78 -10.35 7.97 -8.43
C GLN A 78 -11.76 7.77 -8.96
N ASP A 79 -12.21 8.73 -9.77
CA ASP A 79 -13.39 8.51 -10.58
C ASP A 79 -13.12 7.34 -11.51
N LYS A 80 -14.10 6.44 -11.62
CA LYS A 80 -14.03 5.33 -12.56
C LYS A 80 -13.86 5.93 -13.95
N LYS A 81 -12.66 5.81 -14.55
CA LYS A 81 -12.47 6.16 -15.96
C LYS A 81 -13.48 5.33 -16.77
N ALA A 82 -14.32 6.00 -17.54
CA ALA A 82 -15.11 5.33 -18.56
C ALA A 82 -14.12 4.54 -19.43
N GLU A 83 -14.35 3.23 -19.54
CA GLU A 83 -13.50 2.32 -20.31
C GLU A 83 -13.34 2.86 -21.74
N SER A 84 -12.18 3.42 -22.04
CA SER A 84 -11.78 3.81 -23.39
C SER A 84 -11.03 2.62 -23.99
N GLY A 85 -11.78 1.58 -24.35
CA GLY A 85 -11.19 0.40 -24.98
C GLY A 85 -12.22 -0.66 -25.35
N GLN A 86 -12.59 -0.65 -26.63
CA GLN A 86 -13.28 -1.73 -27.39
C GLN A 86 -14.82 -1.80 -27.42
N SER A 87 -15.56 -0.67 -27.33
CA SER A 87 -16.98 -0.67 -27.72
C SER A 87 -17.27 -0.16 -29.14
N GLU A 88 -16.25 0.25 -29.90
CA GLU A 88 -16.46 0.80 -31.26
C GLU A 88 -16.54 -0.27 -32.36
N ILE A 89 -16.17 -1.53 -32.09
CA ILE A 89 -16.15 -2.59 -33.13
C ILE A 89 -17.45 -3.43 -33.15
N MET A 90 -18.32 -3.34 -32.15
CA MET A 90 -19.64 -3.97 -32.22
C MET A 90 -20.72 -2.93 -31.98
N GLY A 91 -21.54 -2.69 -33.01
CA GLY A 91 -22.68 -1.78 -32.94
C GLY A 91 -23.44 -1.94 -31.62
N ASN A 92 -23.60 -0.84 -30.89
CA ASN A 92 -24.16 -0.83 -29.54
C ASN A 92 -25.62 -1.32 -29.58
N PRO A 93 -25.95 -2.55 -29.12
CA PRO A 93 -27.27 -3.15 -29.28
C PRO A 93 -28.37 -2.39 -28.53
N LEU A 94 -27.98 -1.62 -27.51
CA LEU A 94 -28.89 -0.78 -26.73
C LEU A 94 -29.34 0.45 -27.50
N LYS A 95 -28.47 1.04 -28.34
CA LYS A 95 -28.85 2.15 -29.22
C LYS A 95 -29.87 1.70 -30.26
N GLU A 96 -29.66 0.53 -30.87
CA GLU A 96 -30.60 -0.03 -31.84
C GLU A 96 -31.96 -0.39 -31.21
N ARG A 97 -31.97 -0.94 -29.99
CA ARG A 97 -33.21 -1.22 -29.25
C ARG A 97 -33.97 0.07 -28.91
N LEU A 98 -33.27 1.14 -28.52
CA LEU A 98 -33.91 2.43 -28.23
C LEU A 98 -34.55 3.06 -29.47
N GLU A 99 -33.89 3.00 -30.63
CA GLU A 99 -34.47 3.51 -31.88
C GLU A 99 -35.70 2.70 -32.32
N LYS A 100 -35.65 1.37 -32.20
CA LYS A 100 -36.80 0.50 -32.51
C LYS A 100 -38.00 0.80 -31.59
N LEU A 101 -37.76 1.11 -30.32
CA LEU A 101 -38.84 1.50 -29.39
C LEU A 101 -39.44 2.85 -29.74
N LYS A 102 -38.62 3.84 -30.13
CA LYS A 102 -39.10 5.16 -30.58
C LYS A 102 -39.93 5.08 -31.87
N LYS A 103 -39.60 4.16 -32.78
CA LYS A 103 -40.36 3.94 -34.03
C LYS A 103 -41.67 3.18 -33.83
N ARG A 104 -41.84 2.46 -32.73
CA ARG A 104 -43.09 1.73 -32.39
C ARG A 104 -44.13 2.58 -31.66
N GLY A 105 -43.75 3.76 -31.19
CA GLY A 105 -44.65 4.71 -30.50
C GLY A 105 -45.24 5.79 -31.40
N LYS A 106 -45.24 5.60 -32.73
CA LYS A 106 -45.81 6.52 -33.72
C LYS A 106 -46.87 5.83 -34.54
#